data_AF-A0A938QU53-F1
#
_entry.id   AF-A0A938QU53-F1
#
_cell.length_a   1.000
_cell.length_b   1.000
_cell.length_c   1.000
_cell.angle_alpha   90.00
_cell.angle_beta   90.00
_cell.angle_gamma   90.00
#
_symmetry.space_group_name_H-M   'P 1'
#
loop_
_entity.id
_entity.type
_entity.pdbx_description
1 polymer ?
#
loop_
_entity_poly.entity_id
_entity_poly.type
_entity_poly.pdbx_seq_one_letter_code
_entity_poly.pdbx_strand_id
1 'polypeptide(L)'
;MAGRWSATVHARPFVRELDGVRVCPRCGTCFDDSFDLCSVQGEGLVASLPGVRLLSGRYRLERKLAQGAMGQVFEAVRLAPGSRVAIKVMQPQQKDVRVALKRFHKEARILGAVKHPNAVLSTDFDVDDRAGGAVPFFVIELLRGRPLDRLLGERGPLNLVEVERIIVPLCVAVDEAHAHGSSTVT
;
A
#
# COMPACT_ATOMS: atom_id res chain seq x y z
N MET A 1 46.50 -28.58 29.18
CA MET A 1 45.23 -27.97 29.60
C MET A 1 45.24 -26.51 29.19
N ALA A 2 44.18 -26.05 28.50
CA ALA A 2 43.70 -24.69 28.20
C ALA A 2 44.69 -23.50 28.20
N GLY A 3 44.70 -22.56 27.26
CA GLY A 3 43.78 -22.23 26.17
C GLY A 3 44.23 -20.87 25.60
N ARG A 4 44.32 -20.79 24.28
CA ARG A 4 44.77 -19.65 23.47
C ARG A 4 43.59 -18.69 23.25
N TRP A 5 43.73 -17.42 23.62
CA TRP A 5 42.76 -16.36 23.25
C TRP A 5 43.41 -15.42 22.23
N SER A 6 43.03 -15.59 20.96
CA SER A 6 43.28 -14.63 19.88
C SER A 6 41.92 -14.04 19.51
N ALA A 7 41.57 -12.89 20.09
CA ALA A 7 40.36 -12.16 19.71
C ALA A 7 40.70 -11.21 18.55
N THR A 8 40.80 -11.77 17.35
CA THR A 8 40.79 -10.97 16.12
C THR A 8 39.35 -10.50 15.92
N VAL A 9 39.03 -9.29 16.37
CA VAL A 9 37.74 -8.63 16.12
C VAL A 9 37.61 -8.45 14.61
N HIS A 10 36.94 -9.41 13.96
CA HIS A 10 36.50 -9.25 12.59
C HIS A 10 35.35 -8.25 12.61
N ALA A 11 35.60 -7.03 12.16
CA ALA A 11 34.56 -6.09 11.80
C ALA A 11 33.66 -6.75 10.74
N ARG A 12 32.46 -7.17 11.15
CA ARG A 12 31.43 -7.67 10.22
C ARG A 12 30.88 -6.46 9.44
N PRO A 13 30.69 -6.56 8.12
CA PRO A 13 30.07 -5.48 7.36
C PRO A 13 28.61 -5.32 7.82
N PHE A 14 28.28 -4.14 8.35
CA PHE A 14 26.96 -3.78 8.84
C PHE A 14 26.10 -3.28 7.67
N VAL A 15 25.68 -4.18 6.80
CA VAL A 15 24.55 -3.95 5.89
C VAL A 15 23.62 -5.13 6.10
N ARG A 16 22.68 -5.01 7.05
CA ARG A 16 21.55 -5.92 7.08
C ARG A 16 20.76 -5.67 5.81
N GLU A 17 20.62 -6.70 4.99
CA GLU A 17 19.63 -6.72 3.91
C GLU A 17 18.28 -6.51 4.60
N LEU A 18 17.64 -5.37 4.33
CA LEU A 18 16.36 -5.03 4.93
C LEU A 18 15.30 -5.85 4.20
N ASP A 19 14.76 -6.86 4.86
CA ASP A 19 13.95 -7.91 4.24
C ASP A 19 12.45 -7.75 4.54
N GLY A 20 12.06 -6.72 5.29
CA GLY A 20 10.65 -6.48 5.61
C GLY A 20 10.28 -5.06 6.00
N VAL A 21 9.02 -4.72 5.72
CA VAL A 21 8.34 -3.54 6.26
C VAL A 21 7.54 -3.95 7.49
N ARG A 22 7.81 -3.29 8.61
CA ARG A 22 7.06 -3.43 9.85
C ARG A 22 6.17 -2.21 10.06
N VAL A 23 5.05 -2.40 10.73
CA VAL A 23 4.06 -1.35 10.98
C VAL A 23 3.69 -1.32 12.45
N CYS A 24 3.58 -0.11 13.01
CA CYS A 24 3.00 0.06 14.33
C CYS A 24 1.48 -0.21 14.27
N PRO A 25 0.92 -1.14 15.04
CA PRO A 25 -0.51 -1.44 14.98
C PRO A 25 -1.40 -0.29 15.49
N ARG A 26 -0.82 0.65 16.24
CA ARG A 26 -1.54 1.76 16.86
C ARG A 26 -1.58 3.02 16.00
N CYS A 27 -0.42 3.50 15.52
CA CYS A 27 -0.34 4.71 14.71
C CYS A 27 -0.21 4.45 13.20
N GLY A 28 0.07 3.21 12.80
CA GLY A 28 0.24 2.81 11.41
C GLY A 28 1.60 3.16 10.80
N THR A 29 2.50 3.85 11.50
CA THR A 29 3.81 4.26 10.96
C THR A 29 4.61 3.04 10.49
N CYS A 30 5.22 3.16 9.32
CA CYS A 30 6.05 2.15 8.69
C CYS A 30 7.52 2.28 9.11
N PHE A 31 8.12 1.15 9.43
CA PHE A 31 9.52 1.00 9.79
C PHE A 31 10.13 -0.10 8.92
N ASP A 32 11.45 -0.04 8.73
CA ASP A 32 12.19 -1.21 8.27
C ASP A 32 12.28 -2.26 9.40
N ASP A 33 12.78 -3.43 9.06
CA ASP A 33 12.94 -4.58 9.95
C ASP A 33 14.05 -4.42 10.99
N SER A 34 14.82 -3.32 10.96
CA SER A 34 15.81 -3.01 12.00
C SER A 34 15.18 -2.46 13.27
N PHE A 35 13.87 -2.21 13.28
CA PHE A 35 13.12 -1.76 14.46
C PHE A 35 12.21 -2.86 15.01
N ASP A 36 12.19 -3.00 16.34
CA ASP A 36 11.22 -3.84 17.05
C ASP A 36 10.10 -3.03 17.71
N LEU A 37 10.36 -1.76 18.03
CA LEU A 37 9.43 -0.86 18.71
C LEU A 37 9.19 0.41 17.90
N CYS A 38 7.98 0.94 18.02
CA CYS A 38 7.59 2.20 17.42
C CYS A 38 8.30 3.37 18.11
N SER A 39 9.10 4.14 17.38
CA SER A 39 9.76 5.34 17.93
C SER A 39 8.81 6.48 18.29
N VAL A 40 7.54 6.42 17.85
CA VAL A 40 6.53 7.45 18.12
C VAL A 40 5.75 7.16 19.41
N GLN A 41 5.50 5.89 19.73
CA GLN A 41 4.57 5.49 20.81
C GLN A 41 5.04 4.30 21.66
N GLY A 42 6.17 3.68 21.36
CA GLY A 42 6.73 2.56 22.11
C GLY A 42 6.08 1.19 21.85
N GLU A 43 5.07 1.11 20.99
CA GLU A 43 4.34 -0.13 20.67
C GLU A 43 5.21 -1.13 19.91
N GLY A 44 4.97 -2.44 20.15
CA GLY A 44 5.60 -3.52 19.38
C GLY A 44 5.21 -3.49 17.90
N LEU A 45 6.20 -3.57 17.00
CA LEU A 45 5.99 -3.51 15.56
C LEU A 45 5.62 -4.88 14.99
N VAL A 46 4.61 -4.92 14.12
CA VAL A 46 4.16 -6.14 13.43
C VAL A 46 4.67 -6.19 12.00
N ALA A 47 4.99 -7.39 11.50
CA ALA A 47 5.35 -7.58 10.09
C ALA A 47 4.17 -7.21 9.17
N SER A 48 4.45 -6.52 8.06
CA SER A 48 3.41 -6.01 7.17
C SER A 48 3.62 -6.41 5.71
N LEU A 49 4.80 -6.15 5.14
CA LEU A 49 5.15 -6.53 3.77
C LEU A 49 6.56 -7.12 3.75
N PRO A 50 6.86 -8.07 2.84
CA PRO A 50 8.24 -8.45 2.55
C PRO A 50 8.97 -7.31 1.82
N GLY A 51 10.30 -7.34 1.87
CA GLY A 51 11.17 -6.40 1.18
C GLY A 51 11.29 -5.03 1.86
N VAL A 52 11.74 -4.04 1.10
CA VAL A 52 12.12 -2.73 1.63
C VAL A 52 10.96 -1.73 1.65
N ARG A 53 11.06 -0.74 2.54
CA ARG A 53 10.12 0.41 2.62
C ARG A 53 10.19 1.33 1.40
N LEU A 54 11.18 1.19 0.53
CA LEU A 54 11.42 2.03 -0.64
C LEU A 54 11.08 1.27 -1.94
N LEU A 55 9.85 1.41 -2.40
CA LEU A 55 9.35 0.74 -3.60
C LEU A 55 9.93 1.35 -4.88
N SER A 56 10.45 0.49 -5.75
CA SER A 56 11.11 0.81 -7.03
C SER A 56 12.19 1.90 -6.93
N GLY A 57 12.74 2.17 -5.74
CA GLY A 57 13.64 3.31 -5.52
C GLY A 57 12.97 4.70 -5.58
N ARG A 58 11.65 4.77 -5.77
CA ARG A 58 10.92 6.03 -6.02
C ARG A 58 9.94 6.40 -4.92
N TYR A 59 9.39 5.41 -4.20
CA TYR A 59 8.30 5.63 -3.26
C TYR A 59 8.63 5.08 -1.88
N ARG A 60 8.75 5.95 -0.89
CA ARG A 60 9.01 5.54 0.49
C ARG A 60 7.69 5.44 1.25
N LEU A 61 7.35 4.24 1.72
CA LEU A 61 6.16 4.01 2.54
C LEU A 61 6.33 4.69 3.91
N GLU A 62 5.33 5.46 4.35
CA GLU A 62 5.39 6.21 5.60
C GLU A 62 4.42 5.64 6.64
N ARG A 63 3.21 5.31 6.22
CA ARG A 63 2.14 4.89 7.14
C ARG A 63 1.14 3.99 6.44
N LYS A 64 0.77 2.88 7.07
CA LYS A 64 -0.34 2.04 6.61
C LYS A 64 -1.67 2.76 6.85
N LEU A 65 -2.48 2.85 5.80
CA LEU A 65 -3.80 3.49 5.81
C LEU A 65 -4.92 2.46 5.99
N ALA A 66 -4.83 1.34 5.28
CA ALA A 66 -5.86 0.33 5.27
C ALA A 66 -5.30 -1.05 4.89
N GLN A 67 -6.06 -2.09 5.21
CA GLN A 67 -5.85 -3.45 4.75
C GLN A 67 -7.19 -4.02 4.31
N GLY A 68 -7.20 -4.65 3.14
CA GLY A 68 -8.36 -5.37 2.63
C GLY A 68 -7.92 -6.70 2.01
N ALA A 69 -8.86 -7.41 1.41
CA ALA A 69 -8.58 -8.71 0.80
C ALA A 69 -7.45 -8.62 -0.23
N MET A 70 -7.52 -7.64 -1.14
CA MET A 70 -6.64 -7.54 -2.30
C MET A 70 -5.24 -6.98 -2.00
N GLY A 71 -5.00 -6.55 -0.76
CA GLY A 71 -3.72 -6.01 -0.35
C GLY A 71 -3.83 -4.90 0.69
N GLN A 72 -2.79 -4.07 0.73
CA GLN A 72 -2.62 -3.04 1.76
C GLN A 72 -2.43 -1.68 1.11
N VAL A 73 -2.99 -0.65 1.73
CA VAL A 73 -2.87 0.73 1.24
C VAL A 73 -1.99 1.50 2.21
N PHE A 74 -1.01 2.21 1.67
CA PHE A 74 -0.03 3.00 2.42
C PHE A 74 -0.05 4.45 1.95
N GLU A 75 0.13 5.37 2.86
CA GLU A 75 0.63 6.70 2.57
C GLU A 75 2.13 6.58 2.31
N ALA A 76 2.58 7.22 1.24
CA ALA A 76 3.97 7.19 0.81
C ALA A 76 4.41 8.56 0.31
N VAL A 77 5.73 8.78 0.32
CA VAL A 77 6.36 9.94 -0.31
C VAL A 77 7.01 9.49 -1.61
N ARG A 78 6.61 10.11 -2.72
CA ARG A 78 7.34 10.04 -3.99
C ARG A 78 8.60 10.89 -3.84
N LEU A 79 9.79 10.29 -3.82
CA LEU A 79 11.04 10.98 -3.45
C LEU A 79 11.36 12.21 -4.31
N ALA A 80 11.03 12.16 -5.60
CA ALA A 80 11.04 13.31 -6.50
C ALA A 80 9.65 13.43 -7.14
N PRO A 81 8.88 14.51 -6.87
CA PRO A 81 9.28 15.79 -6.28
C PRO A 81 9.12 15.93 -4.75
N GLY A 82 8.81 14.87 -4.00
CA GLY A 82 8.50 14.92 -2.56
C GLY A 82 7.00 14.94 -2.23
N SER A 83 6.14 14.78 -3.25
CA SER A 83 4.68 14.73 -3.07
C SER A 83 4.23 13.49 -2.30
N ARG A 84 3.18 13.63 -1.48
CA ARG A 84 2.51 12.50 -0.83
C ARG A 84 1.51 11.84 -1.76
N VAL A 85 1.48 10.51 -1.74
CA VAL A 85 0.61 9.65 -2.54
C VAL A 85 0.06 8.52 -1.68
N ALA A 86 -1.01 7.87 -2.13
CA ALA A 86 -1.42 6.59 -1.60
C ALA A 86 -0.94 5.46 -2.52
N ILE A 87 -0.42 4.39 -1.94
CA ILE A 87 0.07 3.22 -2.67
C ILE A 87 -0.70 1.98 -2.21
N LYS A 88 -1.42 1.35 -3.13
CA LYS A 88 -2.05 0.05 -2.90
C LYS A 88 -1.08 -1.03 -3.34
N VAL A 89 -0.43 -1.67 -2.37
CA VAL A 89 0.42 -2.84 -2.59
C VAL A 89 -0.46 -4.08 -2.66
N MET A 90 -0.39 -4.79 -3.76
CA MET A 90 -1.18 -5.99 -3.99
C MET A 90 -0.51 -7.16 -3.28
N GLN A 91 -1.29 -7.89 -2.48
CA GLN A 91 -0.79 -9.11 -1.86
C GLN A 91 -1.13 -10.31 -2.77
N PRO A 92 -0.17 -11.21 -3.03
CA PRO A 92 -0.48 -12.45 -3.74
C PRO A 92 -1.44 -13.29 -2.88
N GLN A 93 -2.74 -13.20 -3.17
CA GLN A 93 -3.73 -14.10 -2.58
C GLN A 93 -3.61 -15.53 -3.13
N GLN A 94 -2.92 -15.68 -4.26
CA GLN A 94 -2.78 -16.95 -4.97
C GLN A 94 -1.31 -17.37 -4.98
N LYS A 95 -1.09 -18.69 -4.88
CA LYS A 95 0.25 -19.28 -5.01
C LYS A 95 0.87 -19.02 -6.40
N ASP A 96 0.05 -18.71 -7.42
CA ASP A 96 0.52 -18.37 -8.76
C ASP A 96 0.58 -16.85 -8.97
N VAL A 97 1.81 -16.32 -8.95
CA VAL A 97 2.17 -14.92 -9.22
C VAL A 97 1.62 -14.44 -10.58
N ARG A 98 1.52 -15.31 -11.59
CA ARG A 98 1.05 -14.90 -12.93
C ARG A 98 -0.44 -14.54 -12.94
N VAL A 99 -1.26 -15.22 -12.14
CA VAL A 99 -2.69 -14.90 -12.05
C VAL A 99 -2.90 -13.59 -11.29
N ALA A 100 -2.12 -13.36 -10.23
CA ALA A 100 -2.10 -12.09 -9.51
C ALA A 100 -1.70 -10.93 -10.43
N LEU A 101 -0.64 -11.09 -11.25
CA LEU A 101 -0.21 -10.10 -12.22
C LEU A 101 -1.23 -9.85 -13.34
N LYS A 102 -1.91 -10.89 -13.84
CA LYS A 102 -3.00 -10.71 -14.81
C LYS A 102 -4.15 -9.87 -14.24
N ARG A 103 -4.56 -10.13 -12.98
CA ARG A 103 -5.58 -9.32 -12.29
C ARG A 103 -5.10 -7.89 -12.07
N PHE A 104 -3.86 -7.72 -11.62
CA PHE A 104 -3.23 -6.42 -11.48
C PHE A 104 -3.25 -5.62 -12.78
N HIS A 105 -2.80 -6.17 -13.90
CA HIS A 105 -2.83 -5.48 -15.19
C HIS A 105 -4.26 -5.14 -15.64
N LYS A 106 -5.23 -6.03 -15.40
CA LYS A 106 -6.65 -5.74 -15.70
C LYS A 106 -7.16 -4.56 -14.87
N GLU A 107 -6.89 -4.56 -13.58
CA GLU A 107 -7.24 -3.46 -12.66
C GLU A 107 -6.51 -2.16 -13.04
N ALA A 108 -5.22 -2.23 -13.37
CA ALA A 108 -4.41 -1.11 -13.82
C ALA A 108 -5.03 -0.42 -15.03
N ARG A 109 -5.45 -1.21 -16.02
CA ARG A 109 -6.07 -0.70 -17.25
C ARG A 109 -7.36 0.06 -16.95
N ILE A 110 -8.22 -0.49 -16.09
CA ILE A 110 -9.48 0.15 -15.71
C ILE A 110 -9.20 1.42 -14.90
N LEU A 111 -8.36 1.34 -13.87
CA LEU A 111 -8.01 2.47 -13.01
C LEU A 111 -7.31 3.61 -13.78
N GLY A 112 -6.56 3.30 -14.84
CA GLY A 112 -5.94 4.31 -15.70
C GLY A 112 -6.90 4.95 -16.72
N ALA A 113 -7.96 4.25 -17.10
CA ALA A 113 -8.94 4.74 -18.08
C ALA A 113 -10.02 5.62 -17.45
N VAL A 114 -10.44 5.32 -16.21
CA VAL A 114 -11.50 6.05 -15.52
C VAL A 114 -10.98 7.39 -14.99
N LYS A 115 -11.50 8.49 -15.54
CA LYS A 115 -11.26 9.85 -15.05
C LYS A 115 -12.59 10.48 -14.65
N HIS A 116 -12.91 10.42 -13.37
CA HIS A 116 -14.18 10.92 -12.84
C HIS A 116 -13.95 11.64 -11.50
N PRO A 117 -14.61 12.79 -11.21
CA PRO A 117 -14.40 13.56 -9.97
C PRO A 117 -14.74 12.79 -8.68
N ASN A 118 -15.51 11.70 -8.79
CA ASN A 118 -15.86 10.82 -7.68
C ASN A 118 -15.16 9.45 -7.73
N ALA A 119 -14.13 9.29 -8.58
CA ALA A 119 -13.27 8.12 -8.62
C ALA A 119 -11.82 8.53 -8.33
N VAL A 120 -11.08 7.69 -7.61
CA VAL A 120 -9.65 7.95 -7.36
C VAL A 120 -8.87 7.91 -8.66
N LEU A 121 -8.04 8.92 -8.87
CA LEU A 121 -7.14 8.95 -10.01
C LEU A 121 -5.90 8.09 -9.73
N SER A 122 -5.68 7.09 -10.60
CA SER A 122 -4.40 6.39 -10.68
C SER A 122 -3.40 7.24 -11.46
N THR A 123 -2.23 7.46 -10.86
CA THR A 123 -1.15 8.27 -11.44
C THR A 123 -0.02 7.44 -12.01
N ASP A 124 0.18 6.22 -11.50
CA ASP A 124 1.24 5.31 -11.90
C ASP A 124 0.93 3.89 -11.39
N PHE A 125 1.58 2.88 -11.95
CA PHE A 125 1.60 1.53 -11.42
C PHE A 125 2.93 0.88 -11.77
N ASP A 126 3.41 -0.01 -10.92
CA ASP A 126 4.70 -0.67 -11.15
C ASP A 126 4.74 -2.02 -10.45
N VAL A 127 5.77 -2.81 -10.75
CA VAL A 127 6.08 -4.06 -10.07
C VAL A 127 7.49 -3.94 -9.52
N ASP A 128 7.63 -3.98 -8.19
CA ASP A 128 8.96 -3.97 -7.57
C ASP A 128 9.50 -5.42 -7.54
N ASP A 129 10.54 -5.66 -8.32
CA ASP A 129 11.23 -6.94 -8.42
C ASP A 129 12.43 -6.98 -7.46
N ARG A 130 12.20 -7.06 -6.14
CA ARG A 130 13.29 -7.12 -5.14
C ARG A 130 13.02 -8.08 -3.98
N ALA A 131 14.10 -8.70 -3.50
CA ALA A 131 14.24 -9.50 -2.27
C ALA A 131 12.97 -10.22 -1.78
N GLY A 132 12.46 -11.18 -2.57
CA GLY A 132 11.37 -12.07 -2.14
C GLY A 132 10.24 -12.27 -3.15
N GLY A 133 10.22 -11.52 -4.26
CA GLY A 133 9.30 -11.73 -5.39
C GLY A 133 8.76 -10.43 -5.96
N ALA A 134 8.04 -10.53 -7.08
CA ALA A 134 7.38 -9.40 -7.73
C ALA A 134 6.27 -8.83 -6.83
N VAL A 135 6.39 -7.54 -6.46
CA VAL A 135 5.41 -6.82 -5.66
C VAL A 135 4.68 -5.79 -6.52
N PRO A 136 3.52 -6.14 -7.13
CA PRO A 136 2.72 -5.20 -7.89
C PRO A 136 2.07 -4.15 -6.99
N PHE A 137 2.09 -2.89 -7.41
CA PHE A 137 1.44 -1.80 -6.69
C PHE A 137 0.87 -0.71 -7.59
N PHE A 138 -0.17 -0.04 -7.09
CA PHE A 138 -0.77 1.15 -7.71
C PHE A 138 -0.39 2.41 -6.96
N VAL A 139 -0.13 3.49 -7.68
CA VAL A 139 0.07 4.83 -7.11
C VAL A 139 -1.14 5.68 -7.43
N ILE A 140 -1.92 5.98 -6.40
CA ILE A 140 -3.14 6.77 -6.50
C ILE A 140 -2.99 8.06 -5.71
N GLU A 141 -3.89 9.01 -5.96
CA GLU A 141 -3.97 10.21 -5.15
C GLU A 141 -4.21 9.89 -3.66
N LEU A 142 -3.60 10.68 -2.78
CA LEU A 142 -3.85 10.57 -1.35
C LEU A 142 -5.10 11.37 -0.98
N LEU A 143 -6.23 10.67 -0.83
CA LEU A 143 -7.48 11.30 -0.39
C LEU A 143 -7.39 11.80 1.05
N ARG A 144 -7.84 13.03 1.26
CA ARG A 144 -8.02 13.62 2.60
C ARG A 144 -9.50 13.59 2.95
N GLY A 145 -9.84 12.83 3.98
CA GLY A 145 -11.22 12.70 4.43
C GLY A 145 -11.37 11.62 5.48
N ARG A 146 -12.63 11.29 5.78
CA ARG A 146 -12.99 10.19 6.66
C ARG A 146 -13.59 9.08 5.81
N PRO A 147 -13.19 7.81 6.01
CA PRO A 147 -13.82 6.70 5.33
C PRO A 147 -15.27 6.54 5.85
N LEU A 148 -16.17 6.14 4.96
CA LEU A 148 -17.61 6.13 5.21
C LEU A 148 -17.99 5.14 6.32
N ASP A 149 -17.30 4.00 6.39
CA ASP A 149 -17.45 3.00 7.45
C ASP A 149 -17.21 3.58 8.85
N ARG A 150 -16.16 4.38 9.00
CA ARG A 150 -15.86 5.06 10.25
C ARG A 150 -16.90 6.12 10.59
N LEU A 151 -17.35 6.89 9.59
CA LEU A 151 -18.41 7.86 9.77
C LEU A 151 -19.69 7.20 10.29
N LEU A 152 -20.07 6.07 9.68
CA LEU A 152 -21.24 5.27 10.08
C LEU A 152 -21.06 4.64 11.47
N GLY A 153 -19.86 4.14 11.79
CA GLY A 153 -19.57 3.59 13.12
C GLY A 153 -19.63 4.65 14.24
N GLU A 154 -19.25 5.89 13.95
CA GLU A 154 -19.26 6.99 14.93
C GLU A 154 -20.65 7.65 15.07
N ARG A 155 -21.37 7.88 13.96
CA ARG A 155 -22.63 8.65 13.95
C ARG A 155 -23.89 7.79 13.88
N GLY A 156 -23.75 6.50 13.55
CA GLY A 156 -24.89 5.68 13.15
C GLY A 156 -25.34 5.97 11.71
N PRO A 157 -26.57 5.53 11.34
CA PRO A 157 -27.09 5.67 9.99
C PRO A 157 -27.17 7.12 9.51
N LEU A 158 -26.94 7.34 8.22
CA LEU A 158 -27.11 8.63 7.57
C LEU A 158 -28.58 8.90 7.27
N ASN A 159 -28.98 10.18 7.27
CA ASN A 159 -30.31 10.54 6.78
C ASN A 159 -30.40 10.44 5.25
N LEU A 160 -31.61 10.49 4.70
CA LEU A 160 -31.84 10.29 3.26
C LEU A 160 -31.07 11.29 2.39
N VAL A 161 -30.97 12.55 2.81
CA VAL A 161 -30.26 13.61 2.08
C VAL A 161 -28.75 13.34 2.05
N GLU A 162 -28.17 12.88 3.16
CA GLU A 162 -26.76 12.50 3.23
C GLU A 162 -26.47 11.27 2.36
N VAL A 163 -27.36 10.27 2.37
CA VAL A 163 -27.24 9.08 1.51
C VAL A 163 -27.26 9.48 0.04
N GLU A 164 -28.23 10.28 -0.38
CA GLU A 164 -28.37 10.74 -1.76
C GLU A 164 -27.09 11.46 -2.25
N ARG A 165 -26.56 12.37 -1.42
CA ARG A 165 -25.33 13.13 -1.74
C ARG A 165 -24.08 12.27 -1.92
N ILE A 166 -24.07 11.05 -1.39
CA ILE A 166 -22.94 10.11 -1.48
C ILE A 166 -23.19 9.09 -2.59
N ILE A 167 -24.35 8.45 -2.60
CA ILE A 167 -24.65 7.32 -3.46
C ILE A 167 -24.87 7.76 -4.91
N VAL A 168 -25.53 8.89 -5.16
CA VAL A 168 -25.77 9.34 -6.55
C VAL A 168 -24.46 9.60 -7.30
N PRO A 169 -23.51 10.42 -6.79
CA PRO A 169 -22.24 10.62 -7.47
C PRO A 169 -21.38 9.35 -7.55
N LEU A 170 -21.49 8.46 -6.56
CA LEU A 170 -20.82 7.15 -6.57
C LEU A 170 -21.35 6.26 -7.70
N CYS A 171 -22.66 6.16 -7.87
CA CYS A 171 -23.28 5.37 -8.93
C CYS A 171 -22.86 5.89 -10.31
N VAL A 172 -22.80 7.21 -10.51
CA VAL A 172 -22.30 7.80 -11.76
C VAL A 172 -20.85 7.40 -12.03
N ALA A 173 -19.98 7.44 -11.00
CA ALA A 173 -18.59 7.02 -11.15
C ALA A 173 -18.45 5.52 -11.48
N VAL A 174 -19.29 4.68 -10.88
CA VAL A 174 -19.30 3.23 -11.12
C VAL A 174 -19.83 2.91 -12.52
N ASP A 175 -20.86 3.59 -12.98
CA ASP A 175 -21.41 3.45 -14.33
C ASP A 175 -20.35 3.81 -15.40
N GLU A 176 -19.65 4.92 -15.20
CA GLU A 176 -18.53 5.33 -16.05
C GLU A 176 -17.42 4.26 -16.07
N ALA A 177 -17.08 3.69 -14.91
CA ALA A 177 -16.10 2.61 -14.83
C ALA A 177 -16.57 1.33 -15.53
N HIS A 178 -17.86 1.00 -15.45
CA HIS A 178 -18.43 -0.14 -16.18
C HIS A 178 -18.37 0.08 -17.68
N ALA A 179 -18.66 1.29 -18.18
CA ALA A 179 -18.57 1.60 -19.61
C ALA A 179 -17.13 1.35 -20.14
N HIS A 180 -16.11 1.73 -19.38
CA HIS A 180 -14.70 1.50 -19.71
C HIS A 180 -14.24 0.05 -19.50
N GLY A 181 -14.86 -0.67 -18.56
CA GLY A 181 -14.56 -2.07 -18.27
C GLY A 181 -15.21 -3.07 -19.22
N SER A 182 -16.34 -2.69 -19.85
CA SER A 182 -17.18 -3.54 -20.71
C SER A 182 -16.80 -3.51 -22.18
N SER A 183 -15.84 -2.67 -22.57
CA SER A 183 -15.24 -2.71 -23.91
C SER A 183 -14.38 -3.97 -24.05
N THR A 184 -15.05 -5.07 -24.36
CA THR A 184 -14.46 -6.25 -25.02
C THR A 184 -13.77 -5.74 -26.28
N VAL A 185 -12.45 -5.92 -26.34
CA VAL A 185 -11.66 -5.74 -27.55
C VAL A 185 -12.34 -6.56 -28.66
N THR A 186 -12.83 -5.87 -29.69
CA THR A 186 -13.23 -6.49 -30.96
C THR A 186 -12.01 -6.53 -31.87
#